data_AF-A0AAE3XNW3-F1
#
_entry.id   AF-A0AAE3XNW3-F1
#
_cell.length_a   1.000
_cell.length_b   1.000
_cell.length_c   1.000
_cell.angle_alpha   90.00
_cell.angle_beta   90.00
_cell.angle_gamma   90.00
#
_symmetry.space_group_name_H-M   'P 1'
#
loop_
_entity.id
_entity.type
_entity.pdbx_description
1 polymer ?
#
loop_
_entity_poly.entity_id
_entity_poly.type
_entity_poly.pdbx_seq_one_letter_code
_entity_poly.pdbx_strand_id
1 'polypeptide(L)'
;MQRFHEAQKMVPNRTDMPPMFQANILKGIYHVMSEEVGSKEAKELLMEAFLWDSIFKRPVWKPELFDLKSKESEKHYKKIFNGLVPFICLFNRFKENYGEERAQYLTALVAVPSAVPYLAGTFKHIENFSDIDQFRQELANYLGDGKGFTWTEEVSDDKTEVRYHFTQCVYIEVLRAYGLTSAAMMSCYCDHIIFDNAMPEIYFKRDHCKGAGDSYCDHCFKIKTEEDKSRMDERYGDTKHADFDAMKVINHWRKNYQDNGGKFKW
;
A
#
# COMPACT_ATOMS: atom_id res chain seq x y z
N MET A 1 -31.96 -7.68 -2.13
CA MET A 1 -30.89 -6.94 -2.82
C MET A 1 -30.63 -5.67 -2.02
N GLN A 2 -29.42 -5.52 -1.48
CA GLN A 2 -29.04 -4.35 -0.70
C GLN A 2 -28.99 -3.13 -1.63
N ARG A 3 -29.53 -2.00 -1.17
CA ARG A 3 -29.56 -0.74 -1.93
C ARG A 3 -28.35 0.10 -1.54
N PHE A 4 -27.76 0.76 -2.53
CA PHE A 4 -26.62 1.65 -2.39
C PHE A 4 -27.00 3.04 -2.86
N HIS A 5 -26.38 4.05 -2.25
CA HIS A 5 -26.48 5.44 -2.68
C HIS A 5 -25.10 6.07 -2.74
N GLU A 6 -24.90 7.03 -3.64
CA GLU A 6 -23.69 7.84 -3.67
C GLU A 6 -23.58 8.60 -2.35
N ALA A 7 -22.47 8.43 -1.65
CA ALA A 7 -22.29 9.01 -0.34
C ALA A 7 -21.54 10.34 -0.43
N GLN A 8 -21.93 11.28 0.42
CA GLN A 8 -21.16 12.50 0.61
C GLN A 8 -19.81 12.14 1.25
N LYS A 9 -18.72 12.57 0.61
CA LYS A 9 -17.36 12.37 1.13
C LYS A 9 -17.23 12.96 2.52
N MET A 10 -16.68 12.17 3.43
CA MET A 10 -16.39 12.63 4.77
C MET A 10 -15.24 13.65 4.76
N VAL A 11 -15.32 14.64 5.66
CA VAL A 11 -14.27 15.64 5.81
C VAL A 11 -13.14 15.02 6.66
N PRO A 12 -11.88 15.01 6.19
CA PRO A 12 -10.77 14.51 6.96
C PRO A 12 -10.58 15.30 8.26
N ASN A 13 -10.50 14.61 9.39
CA ASN A 13 -10.01 15.17 10.65
C ASN A 13 -8.49 15.32 10.52
N ARG A 14 -8.00 16.57 10.51
CA ARG A 14 -6.56 16.86 10.43
C ARG A 14 -5.84 16.34 11.67
N THR A 15 -5.40 15.10 11.63
CA THR A 15 -4.38 14.59 12.54
C THR A 15 -3.08 14.57 11.77
N ASP A 16 -2.12 15.36 12.24
CA ASP A 16 -0.75 15.20 11.77
C ASP A 16 -0.33 13.78 12.13
N MET A 17 0.01 13.02 11.09
CA MET A 17 0.46 11.67 11.28
C MET A 17 1.73 11.71 12.13
N PRO A 18 1.85 10.89 13.20
CA PRO A 18 3.06 10.86 13.99
C PRO A 18 4.24 10.58 13.06
N PRO A 19 5.39 11.25 13.25
CA PRO A 19 6.56 11.01 12.43
C PRO A 19 6.82 9.50 12.44
N MET A 20 6.65 8.86 11.29
CA MET A 20 6.93 7.45 11.14
C MET A 20 8.35 7.21 11.65
N PHE A 21 8.54 6.17 12.44
CA PHE A 21 9.87 5.72 12.83
C PHE A 21 10.58 5.21 11.57
N GLN A 22 11.22 6.12 10.81
CA GLN A 22 12.04 5.80 9.63
C GLN A 22 13.07 4.71 9.96
N ALA A 23 13.54 4.68 11.21
CA ALA A 23 14.38 3.62 11.74
C ALA A 23 13.73 2.23 11.71
N ASN A 24 12.45 2.09 12.04
CA ASN A 24 11.75 0.80 12.01
C ASN A 24 11.52 0.31 10.58
N ILE A 25 11.21 1.22 9.65
CA ILE A 25 11.09 0.90 8.23
C ILE A 25 12.44 0.41 7.70
N LEU A 26 13.52 1.17 7.94
CA LEU A 26 14.86 0.77 7.51
C LEU A 26 15.31 -0.55 8.14
N LYS A 27 14.99 -0.78 9.42
CA LYS A 27 15.26 -2.07 10.08
C LYS A 27 14.52 -3.21 9.39
N GLY A 28 13.23 -3.02 9.07
CA GLY A 28 12.43 -4.02 8.37
C GLY A 28 12.91 -4.32 6.96
N ILE A 29 13.26 -3.28 6.20
CA ILE A 29 13.86 -3.43 4.88
C ILE A 29 15.19 -4.20 4.97
N TYR A 30 16.08 -3.82 5.91
CA TYR A 30 17.35 -4.50 6.11
C TYR A 30 17.17 -5.97 6.50
N HIS A 31 16.21 -6.28 7.37
CA HIS A 31 15.91 -7.66 7.76
C HIS A 31 15.51 -8.51 6.54
N VAL A 32 14.49 -8.06 5.80
CA VAL A 32 14.00 -8.74 4.60
C VAL A 32 15.11 -8.93 3.57
N MET A 33 15.91 -7.87 3.33
CA MET A 33 17.05 -7.97 2.40
C MET A 33 18.13 -8.93 2.92
N SER A 34 18.41 -8.95 4.23
CA SER A 34 19.43 -9.82 4.80
C SER A 34 19.08 -11.30 4.63
N GLU A 35 17.80 -11.65 4.65
CA GLU A 35 17.32 -13.02 4.39
C GLU A 35 17.48 -13.41 2.91
N GLU A 36 17.31 -12.46 1.99
CA GLU A 36 17.27 -12.72 0.55
C GLU A 36 18.62 -12.59 -0.17
N VAL A 37 19.50 -11.70 0.30
CA VAL A 37 20.82 -11.44 -0.32
C VAL A 37 21.99 -11.50 0.68
N GLY A 38 21.71 -11.76 1.96
CA GLY A 38 22.73 -11.79 3.01
C GLY A 38 22.99 -10.42 3.63
N SER A 39 23.32 -10.43 4.93
CA SER A 39 23.40 -9.22 5.76
C SER A 39 24.43 -8.18 5.31
N LYS A 40 25.61 -8.64 4.86
CA LYS A 40 26.66 -7.75 4.37
C LYS A 40 26.21 -7.01 3.10
N GLU A 41 25.72 -7.77 2.13
CA GLU A 41 25.28 -7.25 0.84
C GLU A 41 24.04 -6.36 0.98
N ALA A 42 23.08 -6.74 1.84
CA ALA A 42 21.93 -5.93 2.18
C ALA A 42 22.33 -4.55 2.72
N LYS A 43 23.33 -4.50 3.61
CA LYS A 43 23.86 -3.25 4.16
C LYS A 43 24.50 -2.39 3.07
N GLU A 44 25.33 -2.98 2.22
CA GLU A 44 26.00 -2.29 1.12
C GLU A 44 24.98 -1.67 0.15
N LEU A 45 24.01 -2.46 -0.31
CA LEU A 45 22.96 -2.01 -1.22
C LEU A 45 22.11 -0.88 -0.62
N LEU A 46 21.76 -0.98 0.67
CA LEU A 46 21.00 0.07 1.34
C LEU A 46 21.80 1.37 1.48
N MET A 47 23.07 1.29 1.86
CA MET A 47 23.93 2.46 1.97
C MET A 47 24.13 3.14 0.62
N GLU A 48 24.37 2.36 -0.43
CA GLU A 48 24.50 2.87 -1.80
C GLU A 48 23.21 3.53 -2.26
N ALA A 49 22.06 2.87 -2.13
CA ALA A 49 20.79 3.40 -2.61
C ALA A 49 20.32 4.66 -1.84
N PHE A 50 20.34 4.60 -0.51
CA PHE A 50 19.73 5.65 0.34
C PHE A 50 20.64 6.85 0.57
N LEU A 51 21.97 6.69 0.49
CA LEU A 51 22.92 7.78 0.74
C LEU A 51 23.66 8.20 -0.51
N TRP A 52 24.26 7.26 -1.24
CA TRP A 52 25.11 7.60 -2.38
C TRP A 52 24.30 7.97 -3.62
N ASP A 53 23.47 7.05 -4.11
CA ASP A 53 22.74 7.22 -5.36
C ASP A 53 21.65 8.28 -5.27
N SER A 54 20.99 8.39 -4.13
CA SER A 54 19.99 9.44 -3.87
C SER A 54 20.55 10.86 -4.03
N ILE A 55 21.89 11.01 -3.92
CA ILE A 55 22.62 12.28 -4.11
C ILE A 55 23.28 12.33 -5.49
N PHE A 56 24.06 11.32 -5.86
CA PHE A 56 24.96 11.37 -7.02
C PHE A 56 24.41 10.69 -8.28
N LYS A 57 23.47 9.74 -8.14
CA LYS A 57 22.80 9.03 -9.24
C LYS A 57 21.29 9.22 -9.20
N ARG A 58 20.85 10.40 -8.76
CA ARG A 58 19.44 10.68 -8.51
C ARG A 58 18.64 10.50 -9.80
N PRO A 59 17.53 9.73 -9.79
CA PRO A 59 16.65 9.66 -10.95
C PRO A 59 16.09 11.05 -11.27
N VAL A 60 15.88 11.31 -12.56
CA VAL A 60 15.35 12.59 -13.04
C VAL A 60 13.82 12.58 -12.95
N TRP A 61 13.24 13.67 -12.44
CA TRP A 61 11.79 13.90 -12.49
C TRP A 61 11.34 14.07 -13.94
N LYS A 62 10.37 13.26 -14.37
CA LYS A 62 9.84 13.23 -15.74
C LYS A 62 8.34 13.53 -15.73
N PRO A 63 7.92 14.81 -15.75
CA PRO A 63 6.50 15.17 -15.68
C PRO A 63 5.69 14.63 -16.87
N GLU A 64 6.34 14.37 -18.01
CA GLU A 64 5.74 13.81 -19.22
C GLU A 64 5.20 12.37 -19.05
N LEU A 65 5.54 11.69 -17.94
CA LEU A 65 5.01 10.36 -17.62
C LEU A 65 3.60 10.40 -16.99
N PHE A 66 3.05 11.59 -16.73
CA PHE A 66 1.84 11.76 -15.94
C PHE A 66 0.83 12.68 -16.63
N ASP A 67 -0.47 12.40 -16.43
CA ASP A 67 -1.57 13.28 -16.86
C ASP A 67 -1.76 14.44 -15.87
N LEU A 68 -0.87 15.44 -15.95
CA LEU A 68 -0.83 16.57 -15.03
C LEU A 68 -1.82 17.67 -15.44
N LYS A 69 -2.92 17.79 -14.68
CA LYS A 69 -4.00 18.76 -14.97
C LYS A 69 -3.73 20.18 -14.47
N SER A 70 -2.75 20.37 -13.59
CA SER A 70 -2.40 21.68 -13.03
C SER A 70 -0.99 21.70 -12.43
N LYS A 71 -0.48 22.89 -12.09
CA LYS A 71 0.80 23.05 -11.37
C LYS A 71 0.75 22.46 -9.97
N GLU A 72 -0.40 22.50 -9.32
CA GLU A 72 -0.63 21.91 -8.00
C GLU A 72 -0.53 20.39 -8.08
N SER A 73 -1.11 19.80 -9.13
CA SER A 73 -0.97 18.37 -9.43
C SER A 73 0.51 18.02 -9.66
N GLU A 74 1.22 18.75 -10.52
CA GLU A 74 2.66 18.52 -10.75
C GLU A 74 3.48 18.60 -9.46
N LYS A 75 3.26 19.65 -8.64
CA LYS A 75 3.95 19.81 -7.36
C LYS A 75 3.70 18.61 -6.44
N HIS A 76 2.48 18.08 -6.43
CA HIS A 76 2.12 16.93 -5.63
C HIS A 76 2.82 15.65 -6.13
N TYR A 77 2.76 15.33 -7.42
CA TYR A 77 3.49 14.18 -7.99
C TYR A 77 5.00 14.30 -7.73
N LYS A 78 5.59 15.48 -7.95
CA LYS A 78 7.00 15.72 -7.70
C LYS A 78 7.38 15.52 -6.22
N LYS A 79 6.50 15.89 -5.28
CA LYS A 79 6.70 15.62 -3.85
C LYS A 79 6.73 14.11 -3.57
N ILE A 80 5.77 13.36 -4.12
CA ILE A 80 5.71 11.90 -3.97
C ILE A 80 6.94 11.24 -4.60
N PHE A 81 7.30 11.62 -5.82
CA PHE A 81 8.53 11.20 -6.49
C PHE A 81 9.77 11.42 -5.62
N ASN A 82 9.94 12.63 -5.06
CA ASN A 82 11.08 12.92 -4.20
C ASN A 82 11.15 12.04 -2.95
N GLY A 83 10.00 11.64 -2.38
CA GLY A 83 9.94 10.69 -1.27
C GLY A 83 10.27 9.25 -1.67
N LEU A 84 10.05 8.90 -2.94
CA LEU A 84 10.32 7.57 -3.51
C LEU A 84 11.73 7.42 -4.10
N VAL A 85 12.50 8.49 -4.24
CA VAL A 85 13.86 8.47 -4.79
C VAL A 85 14.74 7.36 -4.20
N PRO A 86 14.85 7.16 -2.87
CA PRO A 86 15.68 6.10 -2.31
C PRO A 86 15.25 4.69 -2.76
N PHE A 87 13.95 4.46 -2.91
CA PHE A 87 13.41 3.18 -3.37
C PHE A 87 13.63 2.97 -4.86
N ILE A 88 13.55 4.03 -5.68
CA ILE A 88 13.90 3.96 -7.10
C ILE A 88 15.39 3.64 -7.28
N CYS A 89 16.26 4.26 -6.48
CA CYS A 89 17.69 3.93 -6.46
C CYS A 89 17.93 2.48 -6.03
N LEU A 90 17.22 2.00 -5.00
CA LEU A 90 17.32 0.61 -4.54
C LEU A 90 16.89 -0.38 -5.64
N PHE A 91 15.78 -0.10 -6.32
CA PHE A 91 15.32 -0.90 -7.47
C PHE A 91 16.38 -0.97 -8.57
N ASN A 92 16.94 0.17 -8.96
CA ASN A 92 17.98 0.23 -10.00
C ASN A 92 19.21 -0.59 -9.60
N ARG A 93 19.61 -0.56 -8.32
CA ARG A 93 20.71 -1.40 -7.82
C ARG A 93 20.39 -2.88 -7.85
N PHE A 94 19.19 -3.28 -7.44
CA PHE A 94 18.80 -4.68 -7.60
C PHE A 94 18.77 -5.09 -9.07
N LYS A 95 18.31 -4.22 -9.97
CA LYS A 95 18.28 -4.49 -11.41
C LYS A 95 19.68 -4.64 -11.99
N GLU A 96 20.63 -3.79 -11.59
CA GLU A 96 22.04 -3.88 -12.00
C GLU A 96 22.72 -5.16 -11.50
N ASN A 97 22.45 -5.58 -10.26
CA ASN A 97 23.15 -6.73 -9.65
C ASN A 97 22.49 -8.08 -9.96
N TYR A 98 21.17 -8.12 -10.11
CA TYR A 98 20.42 -9.38 -10.17
C TYR A 98 19.48 -9.51 -11.37
N GLY A 99 19.41 -8.50 -12.24
CA GLY A 99 18.45 -8.45 -13.33
C GLY A 99 17.05 -7.99 -12.90
N GLU A 100 16.22 -7.71 -13.90
CA GLU A 100 14.92 -7.04 -13.72
C GLU A 100 13.91 -7.87 -12.92
N GLU A 101 13.75 -9.15 -13.25
CA GLU A 101 12.80 -10.04 -12.56
C GLU A 101 13.11 -10.15 -11.07
N ARG A 102 14.37 -10.40 -10.71
CA ARG A 102 14.79 -10.48 -9.30
C ARG A 102 14.66 -9.13 -8.60
N ALA A 103 14.91 -8.03 -9.29
CA ALA A 103 14.70 -6.69 -8.74
C ALA A 103 13.24 -6.40 -8.41
N GLN A 104 12.30 -6.80 -9.28
CA GLN A 104 10.87 -6.69 -9.01
C GLN A 104 10.47 -7.48 -7.76
N TYR A 105 10.91 -8.74 -7.66
CA TYR A 105 10.63 -9.56 -6.49
C TYR A 105 11.19 -8.95 -5.19
N LEU A 106 12.47 -8.55 -5.18
CA LEU A 106 13.09 -7.95 -4.00
C LEU A 106 12.40 -6.63 -3.61
N THR A 107 12.03 -5.80 -4.59
CA THR A 107 11.31 -4.55 -4.31
C THR A 107 9.88 -4.76 -3.81
N ALA A 108 9.19 -5.82 -4.25
CA ALA A 108 7.91 -6.23 -3.68
C ALA A 108 8.07 -6.61 -2.20
N LEU A 109 9.08 -7.41 -1.86
CA LEU A 109 9.32 -7.82 -0.46
C LEU A 109 9.60 -6.63 0.47
N VAL A 110 10.43 -5.67 0.05
CA VAL A 110 10.74 -4.48 0.85
C VAL A 110 9.60 -3.46 0.92
N ALA A 111 8.60 -3.55 0.03
CA ALA A 111 7.41 -2.71 0.11
C ALA A 111 6.61 -2.99 1.39
N VAL A 112 6.60 -4.24 1.87
CA VAL A 112 5.86 -4.62 3.08
C VAL A 112 6.34 -3.90 4.35
N PRO A 113 7.63 -3.93 4.74
CA PRO A 113 8.14 -3.16 5.87
C PRO A 113 7.96 -1.66 5.76
N SER A 114 7.75 -1.13 4.55
CA SER A 114 7.46 0.29 4.35
C SER A 114 5.99 0.64 4.55
N ALA A 115 5.08 -0.20 4.06
CA ALA A 115 3.64 0.09 4.03
C ALA A 115 2.89 -0.42 5.26
N VAL A 116 3.22 -1.61 5.76
CA VAL A 116 2.46 -2.24 6.84
C VAL A 116 2.55 -1.47 8.16
N PRO A 117 3.73 -1.05 8.66
CA PRO A 117 3.79 -0.23 9.88
C PRO A 117 3.04 1.10 9.76
N TYR A 118 3.06 1.69 8.57
CA TYR A 118 2.34 2.92 8.26
C TYR A 118 0.82 2.72 8.37
N LEU A 119 0.32 1.68 7.69
CA LEU A 119 -1.11 1.37 7.67
C LEU A 119 -1.61 0.91 9.04
N ALA A 120 -0.83 0.11 9.78
CA ALA A 120 -1.17 -0.33 11.13
C ALA A 120 -1.19 0.83 12.15
N GLY A 121 -0.43 1.90 11.91
CA GLY A 121 -0.51 3.13 12.70
C GLY A 121 -1.75 3.98 12.37
N THR A 122 -2.29 3.81 11.17
CA THR A 122 -3.42 4.57 10.61
C THR A 122 -4.75 3.91 10.97
N PHE A 123 -4.87 2.60 10.70
CA PHE A 123 -6.07 1.80 10.90
C PHE A 123 -5.94 1.02 12.20
N LYS A 124 -6.89 1.23 13.10
CA LYS A 124 -6.89 0.60 14.42
C LYS A 124 -8.13 -0.27 14.57
N HIS A 125 -8.03 -1.24 15.47
CA HIS A 125 -9.18 -2.06 15.84
C HIS A 125 -10.29 -1.16 16.40
N ILE A 126 -11.52 -1.41 15.93
CA ILE A 126 -12.73 -0.70 16.36
C ILE A 126 -13.56 -1.65 17.21
N GLU A 127 -13.66 -1.37 18.51
CA GLU A 127 -14.51 -2.15 19.41
C GLU A 127 -16.00 -1.87 19.11
N ASN A 128 -16.84 -2.90 19.17
CA ASN A 128 -18.30 -2.80 18.97
C ASN A 128 -18.69 -2.20 17.60
N PHE A 129 -17.97 -2.62 16.55
CA PHE A 129 -18.16 -2.14 15.19
C PHE A 129 -19.51 -2.58 14.58
N SER A 130 -20.45 -1.64 14.48
CA SER A 130 -21.81 -1.87 13.98
C SER A 130 -22.25 -0.92 12.88
N ASP A 131 -21.45 0.10 12.57
CA ASP A 131 -21.72 1.11 11.54
C ASP A 131 -20.45 1.38 10.73
N ILE A 132 -20.52 1.16 9.42
CA ILE A 132 -19.41 1.34 8.48
C ILE A 132 -18.90 2.79 8.45
N ASP A 133 -19.71 3.77 8.86
CA ASP A 133 -19.34 5.18 8.88
C ASP A 133 -18.14 5.48 9.80
N GLN A 134 -17.98 4.71 10.90
CA GLN A 134 -16.80 4.87 11.77
C GLN A 134 -15.51 4.56 11.00
N PHE A 135 -15.51 3.49 10.21
CA PHE A 135 -14.40 3.12 9.34
C PHE A 135 -14.24 4.10 8.18
N ARG A 136 -15.34 4.53 7.56
CA ARG A 136 -15.30 5.54 6.47
C ARG A 136 -14.59 6.81 6.92
N GLN A 137 -14.76 7.24 8.17
CA GLN A 137 -14.08 8.43 8.69
C GLN A 137 -12.57 8.20 8.82
N GLU A 138 -12.12 7.04 9.31
CA GLU A 138 -10.68 6.70 9.33
C GLU A 138 -10.09 6.66 7.92
N LEU A 139 -10.82 6.05 6.98
CA LEU A 139 -10.40 5.98 5.59
C LEU A 139 -10.36 7.37 4.93
N ALA A 140 -11.33 8.23 5.19
CA ALA A 140 -11.30 9.62 4.74
C ALA A 140 -10.11 10.41 5.31
N ASN A 141 -9.72 10.17 6.57
CA ASN A 141 -8.52 10.78 7.15
C ASN A 141 -7.25 10.32 6.42
N TYR A 142 -7.18 9.04 6.06
CA TYR A 142 -6.08 8.48 5.28
C TYR A 142 -6.04 9.07 3.85
N LEU A 143 -7.18 9.09 3.18
CA LEU A 143 -7.33 9.53 1.78
C LEU A 143 -7.31 11.04 1.58
N GLY A 144 -7.36 11.82 2.66
CA GLY A 144 -7.79 13.22 2.70
C GLY A 144 -7.14 14.20 1.72
N ASP A 145 -7.56 15.47 1.80
CA ASP A 145 -7.23 16.48 0.79
C ASP A 145 -5.72 16.58 0.51
N GLY A 146 -5.39 16.51 -0.78
CA GLY A 146 -4.02 16.64 -1.25
C GLY A 146 -3.13 15.43 -0.97
N LYS A 147 -3.70 14.24 -0.73
CA LYS A 147 -2.95 12.96 -0.65
C LYS A 147 -2.78 12.24 -2.00
N GLY A 148 -3.35 12.80 -3.08
CA GLY A 148 -3.16 12.28 -4.43
C GLY A 148 -4.11 11.15 -4.82
N PHE A 149 -5.31 11.13 -4.24
CA PHE A 149 -6.36 10.20 -4.59
C PHE A 149 -7.51 10.91 -5.30
N THR A 150 -8.08 10.27 -6.32
CA THR A 150 -9.39 10.63 -6.89
C THR A 150 -10.29 9.41 -6.80
N TRP A 151 -11.45 9.56 -6.15
CA TRP A 151 -12.40 8.47 -5.93
C TRP A 151 -13.85 8.93 -5.88
N THR A 152 -14.77 8.00 -6.10
CA THR A 152 -16.18 8.07 -5.70
C THR A 152 -16.46 7.00 -4.64
N GLU A 153 -17.53 7.17 -3.86
CA GLU A 153 -17.93 6.21 -2.84
C GLU A 153 -19.44 6.02 -2.80
N GLU A 154 -19.87 4.76 -2.63
CA GLU A 154 -21.26 4.37 -2.44
C GLU A 154 -21.41 3.64 -1.11
N VAL A 155 -22.50 3.90 -0.41
CA VAL A 155 -22.78 3.29 0.90
C VAL A 155 -24.14 2.61 0.87
N SER A 156 -24.20 1.48 1.53
CA SER A 156 -25.44 0.73 1.72
C SER A 156 -26.41 1.44 2.66
N ASP A 157 -27.72 1.31 2.42
CA ASP A 157 -28.76 1.98 3.23
C ASP A 157 -28.72 1.61 4.72
N ASP A 158 -28.33 0.38 5.04
CA ASP A 158 -28.17 -0.14 6.41
C ASP A 158 -26.77 0.14 7.00
N LYS A 159 -25.90 0.84 6.25
CA LYS A 159 -24.55 1.22 6.66
C LYS A 159 -23.67 0.04 7.09
N THR A 160 -23.84 -1.11 6.47
CA THR A 160 -23.00 -2.29 6.74
C THR A 160 -21.89 -2.46 5.71
N GLU A 161 -21.98 -1.78 4.57
CA GLU A 161 -21.05 -1.86 3.43
C GLU A 161 -20.81 -0.49 2.78
N VAL A 162 -19.56 -0.27 2.35
CA VAL A 162 -19.12 0.87 1.54
C VAL A 162 -18.25 0.38 0.38
N ARG A 163 -18.42 1.00 -0.79
CA ARG A 163 -17.66 0.72 -2.01
C ARG A 163 -16.96 1.98 -2.48
N TYR A 164 -15.68 1.89 -2.77
CA TYR A 164 -14.89 2.98 -3.32
C TYR A 164 -14.44 2.63 -4.73
N HIS A 165 -14.53 3.59 -5.64
CA HIS A 165 -13.96 3.49 -6.98
C HIS A 165 -12.87 4.54 -7.15
N PHE A 166 -11.60 4.11 -7.10
CA PHE A 166 -10.44 4.98 -7.23
C PHE A 166 -9.96 5.04 -8.68
N THR A 167 -9.99 6.23 -9.27
CA THR A 167 -9.48 6.46 -10.63
C THR A 167 -8.06 7.00 -10.65
N GLN A 168 -7.57 7.58 -9.54
CA GLN A 168 -6.22 8.10 -9.43
C GLN A 168 -5.59 7.73 -8.09
N CYS A 169 -4.31 7.34 -8.14
CA CYS A 169 -3.45 7.16 -6.97
C CYS A 169 -2.02 7.58 -7.33
N VAL A 170 -1.63 8.79 -6.95
CA VAL A 170 -0.32 9.37 -7.33
C VAL A 170 0.85 8.51 -6.87
N TYR A 171 0.77 7.91 -5.68
CA TYR A 171 1.81 7.02 -5.15
C TYR A 171 2.08 5.83 -6.08
N ILE A 172 1.02 5.12 -6.48
CA ILE A 172 1.11 3.94 -7.34
C ILE A 172 1.52 4.32 -8.76
N GLU A 173 1.00 5.42 -9.30
CA GLU A 173 1.36 5.90 -10.62
C GLU A 173 2.85 6.25 -10.71
N VAL A 174 3.41 6.91 -9.68
CA VAL A 174 4.85 7.21 -9.63
C VAL A 174 5.69 5.94 -9.54
N LEU A 175 5.34 4.97 -8.67
CA LEU A 175 6.08 3.70 -8.59
C LEU A 175 6.12 2.99 -9.94
N ARG A 176 4.96 2.86 -10.60
CA ARG A 176 4.85 2.20 -11.90
C ARG A 176 5.60 2.94 -13.01
N ALA A 177 5.47 4.27 -13.07
CA ALA A 177 6.15 5.11 -14.07
C ALA A 177 7.68 5.00 -14.01
N TYR A 178 8.24 4.71 -12.83
CA TYR A 178 9.67 4.48 -12.63
C TYR A 178 10.08 3.00 -12.63
N GLY A 179 9.17 2.10 -13.04
CA GLY A 179 9.45 0.69 -13.25
C GLY A 179 9.29 -0.20 -12.01
N LEU A 180 8.85 0.32 -10.87
CA LEU A 180 8.66 -0.46 -9.64
C LEU A 180 7.27 -1.12 -9.60
N THR A 181 6.94 -1.91 -10.62
CA THR A 181 5.59 -2.47 -10.81
C THR A 181 5.19 -3.45 -9.70
N SER A 182 6.09 -4.35 -9.31
CA SER A 182 5.77 -5.35 -8.27
C SER A 182 5.77 -4.73 -6.87
N ALA A 183 6.57 -3.67 -6.65
CA ALA A 183 6.45 -2.86 -5.44
C ALA A 183 5.12 -2.11 -5.38
N ALA A 184 4.68 -1.48 -6.48
CA ALA A 184 3.37 -0.81 -6.55
C ALA A 184 2.24 -1.78 -6.22
N MET A 185 2.29 -2.97 -6.83
CA MET A 185 1.33 -4.03 -6.57
C MET A 185 1.36 -4.50 -5.11
N MET A 186 2.54 -4.78 -4.55
CA MET A 186 2.66 -5.25 -3.17
C MET A 186 2.28 -4.17 -2.15
N SER A 187 2.54 -2.88 -2.41
CA SER A 187 2.03 -1.79 -1.59
C SER A 187 0.50 -1.80 -1.50
N CYS A 188 -0.21 -2.07 -2.61
CA CYS A 188 -1.66 -2.25 -2.59
C CYS A 188 -2.07 -3.53 -1.83
N TYR A 189 -1.36 -4.63 -1.98
CA TYR A 189 -1.68 -5.87 -1.26
C TYR A 189 -1.39 -5.81 0.24
N CYS A 190 -0.65 -4.80 0.71
CA CYS A 190 -0.54 -4.53 2.15
C CYS A 190 -1.88 -4.17 2.78
N ASP A 191 -2.84 -3.65 2.01
CA ASP A 191 -4.22 -3.44 2.46
C ASP A 191 -4.83 -4.75 2.98
N HIS A 192 -4.66 -5.85 2.23
CA HIS A 192 -5.11 -7.17 2.65
C HIS A 192 -4.44 -7.60 3.96
N ILE A 193 -3.12 -7.42 4.08
CA ILE A 193 -2.41 -7.76 5.32
C ILE A 193 -3.00 -6.97 6.50
N ILE A 194 -3.36 -5.70 6.31
CA ILE A 194 -3.81 -4.83 7.38
C ILE A 194 -5.25 -5.11 7.77
N PHE A 195 -6.17 -5.17 6.81
CA PHE A 195 -7.58 -5.41 7.11
C PHE A 195 -7.85 -6.83 7.61
N ASP A 196 -6.94 -7.77 7.37
CA ASP A 196 -7.03 -9.12 7.93
C ASP A 196 -6.67 -9.20 9.40
N ASN A 197 -5.86 -8.26 9.86
CA ASN A 197 -5.12 -8.39 11.11
C ASN A 197 -5.42 -7.24 12.08
N ALA A 198 -5.28 -6.00 11.62
CA ALA A 198 -5.49 -4.80 12.44
C ALA A 198 -6.97 -4.40 12.55
N MET A 199 -7.81 -4.81 11.60
CA MET A 199 -9.27 -4.55 11.60
C MET A 199 -10.06 -5.83 11.31
N PRO A 200 -9.98 -6.86 12.19
CA PRO A 200 -10.59 -8.16 11.92
C PRO A 200 -12.12 -8.12 11.76
N GLU A 201 -12.79 -7.05 12.20
CA GLU A 201 -14.23 -6.80 12.02
C GLU A 201 -14.58 -6.36 10.60
N ILE A 202 -13.60 -5.94 9.80
CA ILE A 202 -13.78 -5.50 8.42
C ILE A 202 -13.51 -6.69 7.48
N TYR A 203 -14.44 -6.91 6.57
CA TYR A 203 -14.19 -7.66 5.35
C TYR A 203 -13.75 -6.68 4.26
N PHE A 204 -12.54 -6.86 3.76
CA PHE A 204 -12.02 -6.14 2.60
C PHE A 204 -11.94 -7.07 1.40
N LYS A 205 -12.40 -6.60 0.25
CA LYS A 205 -12.29 -7.23 -1.07
C LYS A 205 -11.92 -6.20 -2.13
N ARG A 206 -11.10 -6.63 -3.07
CA ARG A 206 -10.73 -5.86 -4.27
C ARG A 206 -10.57 -6.80 -5.47
N ASP A 207 -11.16 -6.43 -6.60
CA ASP A 207 -11.07 -7.21 -7.84
C ASP A 207 -10.13 -6.54 -8.85
N HIS A 208 -10.13 -5.21 -8.89
CA HIS A 208 -9.30 -4.36 -9.75
C HIS A 208 -8.35 -3.54 -8.89
N CYS A 209 -7.09 -3.46 -9.31
CA CYS A 209 -6.03 -2.78 -8.60
C CYS A 209 -5.08 -2.07 -9.56
N LYS A 210 -5.02 -0.73 -9.46
CA LYS A 210 -4.04 0.08 -10.21
C LYS A 210 -2.59 -0.37 -9.97
N GLY A 211 -2.28 -0.88 -8.78
CA GLY A 211 -0.97 -1.46 -8.46
C GLY A 211 -0.64 -2.66 -9.35
N ALA A 212 -1.63 -3.53 -9.58
CA ALA A 212 -1.55 -4.69 -10.46
C ALA A 212 -1.62 -4.34 -11.96
N GLY A 213 -2.04 -3.11 -12.30
CA GLY A 213 -2.03 -2.59 -13.66
C GLY A 213 -3.38 -2.22 -14.24
N ASP A 214 -4.46 -2.36 -13.46
CA ASP A 214 -5.78 -1.91 -13.87
C ASP A 214 -5.87 -0.38 -13.98
N SER A 215 -6.89 0.10 -14.68
CA SER A 215 -7.13 1.54 -14.83
C SER A 215 -7.71 2.19 -13.56
N TYR A 216 -8.30 1.40 -12.66
CA TYR A 216 -8.90 1.84 -11.39
C TYR A 216 -8.70 0.82 -10.26
N CYS A 217 -9.06 1.19 -9.03
CA CYS A 217 -9.24 0.24 -7.93
C CYS A 217 -10.70 0.21 -7.46
N ASP A 218 -11.22 -0.96 -7.09
CA ASP A 218 -12.54 -1.14 -6.48
C ASP A 218 -12.43 -1.69 -5.06
N HIS A 219 -12.48 -0.82 -4.07
CA HIS A 219 -12.38 -1.26 -2.69
C HIS A 219 -13.78 -1.50 -2.13
N CYS A 220 -14.08 -2.74 -1.78
CA CYS A 220 -15.31 -3.09 -1.06
C CYS A 220 -14.97 -3.39 0.39
N PHE A 221 -15.58 -2.63 1.30
CA PHE A 221 -15.47 -2.84 2.74
C PHE A 221 -16.84 -3.09 3.33
N LYS A 222 -16.97 -4.13 4.16
CA LYS A 222 -18.21 -4.38 4.91
C LYS A 222 -17.91 -4.89 6.31
N ILE A 223 -18.88 -4.72 7.21
CA ILE A 223 -18.88 -5.37 8.52
C ILE A 223 -18.88 -6.88 8.29
N LYS A 224 -17.86 -7.56 8.82
CA LYS A 224 -17.63 -8.98 8.59
C LYS A 224 -18.70 -9.82 9.27
N THR A 225 -19.29 -10.75 8.51
CA THR A 225 -20.25 -11.73 9.01
C THR A 225 -19.60 -13.11 9.20
N GLU A 226 -20.31 -14.06 9.83
CA GLU A 226 -19.81 -15.45 9.93
C GLU A 226 -19.68 -16.13 8.55
N GLU A 227 -20.57 -15.82 7.60
CA GLU A 227 -20.49 -16.36 6.24
C GLU A 227 -19.18 -15.94 5.55
N ASP A 228 -18.77 -14.68 5.75
CA ASP A 228 -17.55 -14.13 5.16
C ASP A 228 -16.27 -14.84 5.64
N LYS A 229 -16.27 -15.38 6.86
CA LYS A 229 -15.15 -16.17 7.38
C LYS A 229 -14.93 -17.46 6.59
N SER A 230 -15.97 -18.01 5.97
CA SER A 230 -15.87 -19.22 5.14
C SER A 230 -15.40 -18.96 3.71
N ARG A 231 -15.38 -17.69 3.27
CA ARG A 231 -15.07 -17.26 1.88
C ARG A 231 -13.80 -16.41 1.79
N MET A 232 -12.83 -16.67 2.66
CA MET A 232 -11.62 -15.84 2.75
C MET A 232 -10.84 -15.77 1.44
N ASP A 233 -10.78 -16.83 0.64
CA ASP A 233 -9.98 -16.88 -0.59
C ASP A 233 -10.57 -16.02 -1.72
N GLU A 234 -11.88 -15.75 -1.71
CA GLU A 234 -12.57 -15.02 -2.78
C GLU A 234 -12.27 -13.52 -2.81
N ARG A 235 -11.70 -12.98 -1.72
CA ARG A 235 -11.48 -11.52 -1.60
C ARG A 235 -10.14 -11.04 -2.13
N TYR A 236 -9.23 -11.96 -2.44
CA TYR A 236 -7.93 -11.69 -3.05
C TYR A 236 -8.03 -11.75 -4.59
N GLY A 237 -9.12 -11.22 -5.17
CA GLY A 237 -9.33 -11.27 -6.61
C GLY A 237 -8.19 -10.60 -7.38
N ASP A 238 -7.76 -9.45 -6.87
CA ASP A 238 -6.66 -8.65 -7.40
C ASP A 238 -5.31 -9.38 -7.41
N THR A 239 -5.04 -10.28 -6.46
CA THR A 239 -3.73 -10.96 -6.34
C THR A 239 -3.44 -11.95 -7.48
N LYS A 240 -4.47 -12.38 -8.22
CA LYS A 240 -4.33 -13.28 -9.37
C LYS A 240 -3.57 -12.65 -10.55
N HIS A 241 -3.42 -11.33 -10.55
CA HIS A 241 -2.70 -10.58 -11.57
C HIS A 241 -1.21 -10.38 -11.24
N ALA A 242 -0.73 -10.94 -10.11
CA ALA A 242 0.65 -10.80 -9.70
C ALA A 242 1.62 -11.63 -10.56
N ASP A 243 2.78 -11.05 -10.86
CA ASP A 243 3.90 -11.73 -11.51
C ASP A 243 4.77 -12.54 -10.54
N PHE A 244 4.39 -12.57 -9.25
CA PHE A 244 4.96 -13.39 -8.19
C PHE A 244 3.85 -14.01 -7.35
N ASP A 245 4.19 -14.98 -6.50
CA ASP A 245 3.26 -15.57 -5.53
C ASP A 245 2.94 -14.57 -4.39
N ALA A 246 2.06 -13.62 -4.69
CA ALA A 246 1.64 -12.59 -3.75
C ALA A 246 0.97 -13.19 -2.50
N MET A 247 0.23 -14.29 -2.66
CA MET A 247 -0.43 -14.97 -1.55
C MET A 247 0.58 -15.58 -0.58
N LYS A 248 1.70 -16.13 -1.06
CA LYS A 248 2.80 -16.55 -0.19
C LYS A 248 3.34 -15.41 0.65
N VAL A 249 3.55 -14.23 0.06
CA VAL A 249 4.01 -13.03 0.80
C VAL A 249 2.98 -12.56 1.81
N ILE A 250 1.71 -12.43 1.42
CA ILE A 250 0.60 -12.03 2.30
C ILE A 250 0.47 -13.00 3.47
N ASN A 251 0.48 -14.32 3.21
CA ASN A 251 0.35 -15.34 4.25
C ASN A 251 1.53 -15.35 5.21
N HIS A 252 2.76 -15.14 4.71
CA HIS A 252 3.94 -14.97 5.55
C HIS A 252 3.76 -13.83 6.55
N TRP A 253 3.32 -12.65 6.07
CA TRP A 253 3.15 -11.48 6.93
C TRP A 253 1.94 -11.56 7.85
N ARG A 254 0.85 -12.21 7.43
CA ARG A 254 -0.27 -12.56 8.32
C ARG A 254 0.22 -13.44 9.46
N LYS A 255 0.98 -14.50 9.16
CA LYS A 255 1.55 -15.37 10.19
C LYS A 255 2.49 -14.61 11.12
N ASN A 256 3.36 -13.75 10.58
CA ASN A 256 4.24 -12.89 11.38
C ASN A 256 3.45 -12.06 12.41
N TYR A 257 2.36 -11.41 12.00
CA TYR A 257 1.51 -10.63 12.89
C TYR A 257 0.87 -11.48 14.01
N GLN A 258 0.31 -12.62 13.63
CA GLN A 258 -0.37 -13.55 14.54
C GLN A 258 0.60 -14.14 15.58
N ASP A 259 1.75 -14.64 15.13
CA ASP A 259 2.77 -15.26 15.99
C ASP A 259 3.38 -14.25 16.99
N ASN A 260 3.26 -12.95 16.74
CA ASN A 260 3.88 -11.89 17.52
C ASN A 260 2.89 -11.05 18.33
N GLY A 261 1.70 -11.57 18.62
CA GLY A 261 0.73 -10.94 19.51
C GLY A 261 0.21 -9.62 18.97
N GLY A 262 -0.06 -9.56 17.66
CA GLY A 262 -0.60 -8.39 17.00
C GLY A 262 0.43 -7.31 16.67
N LYS A 263 1.70 -7.71 16.48
CA LYS A 263 2.79 -6.79 16.13
C LYS A 263 3.63 -7.37 15.00
N PHE A 264 3.90 -6.57 13.97
CA PHE A 264 4.87 -6.95 12.95
C PHE A 264 6.28 -6.92 13.53
N LYS A 265 7.03 -8.01 13.35
CA LYS A 265 8.43 -8.12 13.76
C LYS A 265 9.35 -8.36 12.58
N TRP A 266 10.50 -7.69 12.66
CA TRP A 266 11.66 -7.75 11.79
C TRP A 266 12.91 -7.86 12.65
#